data_AF-J3CYA7-F1
#
_entry.id   AF-J3CYA7-F1
#
_cell.length_a   1.000
_cell.length_b   1.000
_cell.length_c   1.000
_cell.angle_alpha   90.00
_cell.angle_beta   90.00
_cell.angle_gamma   90.00
#
_symmetry.space_group_name_H-M   'P 1'
#
loop_
_entity.id
_entity.type
_entity.pdbx_description
1 polymer ?
#
loop_
_entity_poly.entity_id
_entity_poly.type
_entity_poly.pdbx_seq_one_letter_code
_entity_poly.pdbx_strand_id
1 'polypeptide(L)'
;MPQPSLIGVKWRAGNSDYGGHISRGLRGVTEVPGHGDKDMTTPVRQRTRHDPISAVKMSEWLTTAVDVWAEANHLTRSDAIGKLVEFGLKTAPPVLSLTHSIASDATRIEEIAVHEIEGLIDPALPVDERERRIRRLTEGPPEFSQERIDLPKQRT
;
A
#
# COMPACT_ATOMS: atom_id res chain seq x y z
N MET A 1 -33.58 2.53 0.52
CA MET A 1 -32.70 1.89 -0.49
C MET A 1 -32.34 2.93 -1.55
N PRO A 2 -31.09 3.41 -1.55
CA PRO A 2 -30.44 3.80 -2.80
C PRO A 2 -29.05 3.16 -2.94
N GLN A 3 -28.68 2.90 -4.18
CA GLN A 3 -27.47 2.18 -4.58
C GLN A 3 -26.26 3.13 -4.71
N PRO A 4 -25.02 2.67 -4.48
CA PRO A 4 -23.84 3.44 -4.85
C PRO A 4 -23.52 3.25 -6.34
N SER A 5 -23.63 4.35 -7.08
CA SER A 5 -23.24 4.46 -8.49
C SER A 5 -21.72 4.43 -8.66
N LEU A 6 -21.23 3.57 -9.55
CA LEU A 6 -19.84 3.51 -10.01
C LEU A 6 -19.48 4.77 -10.80
N ILE A 7 -18.61 5.62 -10.25
CA ILE A 7 -17.99 6.72 -10.99
C ILE A 7 -16.79 6.15 -11.74
N GLY A 8 -16.99 5.89 -13.04
CA GLY A 8 -15.92 5.55 -13.97
C GLY A 8 -15.11 6.79 -14.33
N VAL A 9 -13.83 6.81 -13.97
CA VAL A 9 -12.90 7.85 -14.41
C VAL A 9 -12.30 7.44 -15.76
N LYS A 10 -12.78 8.10 -16.81
CA LYS A 10 -12.36 7.96 -18.20
C LYS A 10 -11.16 8.88 -18.47
N TRP A 11 -9.98 8.32 -18.68
CA TRP A 11 -8.82 9.10 -19.12
C TRP A 11 -8.95 9.48 -20.60
N ARG A 12 -8.94 10.79 -20.88
CA ARG A 12 -8.92 11.38 -22.21
C ARG A 12 -7.47 11.70 -22.58
N ALA A 13 -6.96 11.08 -23.64
CA ALA A 13 -5.71 11.47 -24.28
C ALA A 13 -5.88 12.81 -25.01
N GLY A 14 -4.98 13.76 -24.76
CA GLY A 14 -4.87 15.02 -25.49
C GLY A 14 -3.52 15.10 -26.19
N ASN A 15 -3.55 15.18 -27.52
CA ASN A 15 -2.41 15.54 -28.37
C ASN A 15 -2.05 17.01 -28.14
N SER A 16 -0.76 17.32 -28.13
CA SER A 16 -0.27 18.69 -28.38
C SER A 16 0.94 18.63 -29.30
N ASP A 17 0.72 19.10 -30.53
CA ASP A 17 1.75 19.56 -31.46
C ASP A 17 2.48 20.76 -30.86
N TYR A 18 3.82 20.72 -30.89
CA TYR A 18 4.63 21.94 -31.00
C TYR A 18 5.82 21.64 -31.91
N GLY A 19 5.69 22.08 -33.16
CA GLY A 19 6.80 22.27 -34.08
C GLY A 19 7.59 23.52 -33.70
N GLY A 20 8.92 23.40 -33.71
CA GLY A 20 9.85 24.49 -33.51
C GLY A 20 11.11 24.26 -34.33
N HIS A 21 11.18 24.91 -35.49
CA HIS A 21 12.30 24.92 -36.41
C HIS A 21 13.52 25.62 -35.79
N ILE A 22 14.71 25.02 -35.96
CA ILE A 22 15.97 25.79 -36.03
C ILE A 22 16.80 25.27 -37.19
N SER A 23 16.91 26.12 -38.21
CA SER A 23 17.69 25.92 -39.42
C SER A 23 19.16 26.29 -39.22
N ARG A 24 20.02 25.37 -39.67
CA ARG A 24 21.35 25.53 -40.31
C ARG A 24 21.96 26.95 -40.43
N GLY A 25 23.21 27.06 -39.99
CA GLY A 25 24.24 27.95 -40.56
C GLY A 25 25.54 27.16 -40.78
N LEU A 26 26.01 27.11 -42.03
CA LEU A 26 27.23 26.42 -42.50
C LEU A 26 28.36 27.43 -42.80
N ARG A 27 29.60 26.89 -42.86
CA ARG A 27 30.80 27.33 -43.61
C ARG A 27 31.94 27.91 -42.73
N GLY A 28 33.20 27.52 -42.83
CA GLY A 28 33.93 26.53 -43.68
C GLY A 28 35.22 26.07 -42.96
N VAL A 29 35.61 24.80 -43.09
CA VAL A 29 36.61 24.19 -43.99
C VAL A 29 38.05 24.73 -43.85
N THR A 30 38.92 23.88 -43.29
CA THR A 30 40.31 23.68 -43.74
C THR A 30 40.66 22.19 -43.59
N GLU A 31 41.00 21.56 -44.71
CA GLU A 31 41.61 20.22 -44.86
C GLU A 31 43.09 20.27 -44.38
N VAL A 32 43.86 19.21 -44.08
CA VAL A 32 44.03 17.84 -44.64
C VAL A 32 44.78 16.95 -43.59
N PRO A 33 45.18 15.67 -43.80
CA PRO A 33 44.86 14.55 -42.89
C PRO A 33 46.08 13.82 -42.29
N GLY A 34 45.86 13.00 -41.25
CA GLY A 34 46.91 12.16 -40.66
C GLY A 34 46.36 10.96 -39.90
N HIS A 35 46.49 9.79 -40.52
CA HIS A 35 46.40 8.41 -40.04
C HIS A 35 46.40 8.18 -38.52
N GLY A 36 45.48 7.32 -38.05
CA GLY A 36 45.71 6.58 -36.81
C GLY A 36 44.46 6.20 -36.02
N ASP A 37 43.88 5.05 -36.38
CA ASP A 37 43.62 3.97 -35.44
C ASP A 37 42.40 4.07 -34.47
N LYS A 38 41.62 2.98 -34.53
CA LYS A 38 40.70 2.44 -33.52
C LYS A 38 39.34 3.11 -33.35
N ASP A 39 38.33 2.46 -33.95
CA ASP A 39 36.94 2.50 -33.53
C ASP A 39 36.80 2.17 -32.03
N MET A 40 36.88 3.19 -31.16
CA MET A 40 36.24 3.15 -29.85
C MET A 40 34.98 4.00 -29.94
N THR A 41 33.97 3.46 -30.62
CA THR A 41 32.58 3.81 -30.32
C THR A 41 32.33 3.38 -28.87
N THR A 42 32.61 4.29 -27.94
CA THR A 42 32.20 4.15 -26.57
C THR A 42 30.68 4.04 -26.58
N PRO A 43 30.07 3.00 -25.97
CA PRO A 43 28.64 2.94 -25.88
C PRO A 43 28.23 4.11 -25.00
N VAL A 44 27.58 5.11 -25.61
CA VAL A 44 26.80 6.12 -24.88
C VAL A 44 25.85 5.31 -24.02
N ARG A 45 26.20 5.25 -22.74
CA ARG A 45 25.49 4.48 -21.74
C ARG A 45 24.13 5.15 -21.58
N GLN A 46 23.14 4.66 -22.31
CA GLN A 46 21.74 4.97 -22.11
C GLN A 46 21.34 4.38 -20.73
N ARG A 47 21.72 5.08 -19.67
CA ARG A 47 21.27 4.78 -18.31
C ARG A 47 19.80 5.15 -18.24
N THR A 48 18.96 4.13 -18.41
CA THR A 48 17.68 3.96 -17.74
C THR A 48 16.72 5.15 -17.88
N ARG A 49 16.15 5.29 -19.08
CA ARG A 49 14.91 6.05 -19.26
C ARG A 49 13.74 5.12 -18.88
N HIS A 50 12.81 5.64 -18.10
CA HIS A 50 11.45 5.13 -17.81
C HIS A 50 11.11 4.73 -16.36
N ASP A 51 11.67 5.41 -15.36
CA ASP A 51 10.89 5.58 -14.12
C ASP A 51 9.81 6.66 -14.39
N PRO A 52 8.52 6.38 -14.13
CA PRO A 52 7.47 7.37 -14.35
C PRO A 52 7.64 8.54 -13.39
N ILE A 53 7.76 9.76 -13.95
CA ILE A 53 7.79 10.98 -13.14
C ILE A 53 6.37 11.25 -12.64
N SER A 54 6.19 11.20 -11.32
CA SER A 54 4.93 11.52 -10.65
C SER A 54 5.05 12.87 -9.95
N ALA A 55 4.13 13.79 -10.26
CA ALA A 55 4.01 15.04 -9.53
C ALA A 55 3.22 14.82 -8.23
N VAL A 56 3.82 15.17 -7.09
CA VAL A 56 3.18 15.05 -5.77
C VAL A 56 2.93 16.45 -5.21
N LYS A 57 1.69 16.74 -4.83
CA LYS A 57 1.36 17.96 -4.10
C LYS A 57 1.72 17.78 -2.63
N MET A 58 2.61 18.62 -2.13
CA MET A 58 3.00 18.66 -0.71
C MET A 58 2.66 20.02 -0.11
N SER A 59 2.42 20.07 1.19
CA SER A 59 2.37 21.32 1.93
C SER A 59 3.77 21.95 2.01
N GLU A 60 3.82 23.25 2.25
CA GLU A 60 5.09 23.98 2.43
C GLU A 60 5.91 23.38 3.57
N TRP A 61 5.27 23.15 4.73
CA TRP A 61 5.94 22.55 5.90
C TRP A 61 6.58 21.19 5.58
N LEU A 62 5.88 20.33 4.80
CA LEU A 62 6.35 18.98 4.50
C LEU A 62 7.53 19.04 3.53
N THR A 63 7.48 19.97 2.58
CA THR A 63 8.59 20.22 1.66
C THR A 63 9.85 20.64 2.41
N THR A 64 9.72 21.58 3.36
CA THR A 64 10.85 22.01 4.20
C THR A 64 11.39 20.87 5.06
N ALA A 65 10.52 20.06 5.66
CA ALA A 65 10.94 18.92 6.47
C ALA A 65 11.72 17.88 5.65
N VAL A 66 11.26 17.60 4.43
CA VAL A 66 11.96 16.70 3.49
C VAL A 66 13.31 17.28 3.08
N ASP A 67 13.39 18.59 2.83
CA ASP A 67 14.63 19.25 2.44
C ASP A 67 15.69 19.22 3.56
N VAL A 68 15.28 19.55 4.80
CA VAL A 68 16.17 19.45 5.97
C VAL A 68 16.65 18.01 6.16
N TRP A 69 15.77 17.02 5.97
CA TRP A 69 16.15 15.62 6.07
C TRP A 69 17.10 15.21 4.92
N ALA A 70 16.88 15.69 3.71
CA ALA A 70 17.75 15.44 2.56
C ALA A 70 19.16 16.00 2.79
N GLU A 71 19.27 17.23 3.30
CA GLU A 71 20.54 17.88 3.65
C GLU A 71 21.29 17.10 4.73
N ALA A 72 20.60 16.71 5.81
CA ALA A 72 21.19 15.95 6.91
C ALA A 72 21.69 14.56 6.49
N ASN A 73 21.09 13.97 5.45
CA ASN A 73 21.46 12.64 4.93
C ASN A 73 22.32 12.71 3.66
N HIS A 74 22.70 13.91 3.20
CA HIS A 74 23.46 14.15 1.96
C HIS A 74 22.81 13.52 0.71
N LEU A 75 21.48 13.58 0.63
CA LEU A 75 20.68 13.04 -0.47
C LEU A 75 20.09 14.15 -1.34
N THR A 76 19.77 13.83 -2.59
CA THR A 76 18.91 14.71 -3.39
C THR A 76 17.48 14.65 -2.85
N ARG A 77 16.68 15.70 -3.07
CA ARG A 77 15.27 15.72 -2.66
C ARG A 77 14.50 14.49 -3.17
N SER A 78 14.73 14.08 -4.42
CA SER A 78 14.06 12.91 -5.01
C SER A 78 14.44 11.61 -4.31
N ASP A 79 15.73 11.41 -4.02
CA ASP A 79 16.21 10.22 -3.30
C ASP A 79 15.69 10.22 -1.86
N ALA A 80 15.62 11.40 -1.24
CA ALA A 80 15.13 11.55 0.11
C ALA A 80 13.65 11.18 0.22
N ILE A 81 12.81 11.66 -0.70
CA ILE A 81 11.41 11.25 -0.79
C ILE A 81 11.30 9.74 -0.98
N GLY A 82 12.09 9.16 -1.90
CA GLY A 82 12.11 7.71 -2.12
C GLY A 82 12.44 6.92 -0.86
N LYS A 83 13.47 7.34 -0.11
CA LYS A 83 13.89 6.69 1.14
C LYS A 83 12.87 6.84 2.27
N LEU A 84 12.30 8.02 2.44
CA LEU A 84 11.26 8.27 3.44
C LEU A 84 9.99 7.44 3.16
N VAL A 85 9.61 7.30 1.89
CA VAL A 85 8.50 6.42 1.48
C VAL A 85 8.87 4.96 1.73
N GLU A 86 10.09 4.52 1.37
CA GLU A 86 10.56 3.16 1.64
C GLU A 86 10.50 2.82 3.14
N PHE A 87 10.96 3.73 4.00
CA PHE A 87 10.88 3.57 5.45
C PHE A 87 9.44 3.54 5.93
N GLY A 88 8.62 4.50 5.48
CA GLY A 88 7.19 4.55 5.80
C GLY A 88 6.48 3.26 5.45
N LEU A 89 6.80 2.63 4.31
CA LEU A 89 6.23 1.35 3.87
C LEU A 89 6.76 0.16 4.67
N LYS A 90 8.02 0.16 5.09
CA LYS A 90 8.59 -0.89 5.96
C LYS A 90 8.05 -0.82 7.39
N THR A 91 7.79 0.39 7.88
CA THR A 91 7.22 0.63 9.21
C THR A 91 5.70 0.58 9.21
N ALA A 92 5.08 0.76 8.04
CA ALA A 92 3.64 0.61 7.92
C ALA A 92 3.30 -0.83 8.32
N PRO A 93 2.35 -1.03 9.24
CA PRO A 93 1.78 -2.35 9.42
C PRO A 93 1.35 -2.83 8.03
N PRO A 94 1.61 -4.10 7.66
CA PRO A 94 1.22 -4.62 6.36
C PRO A 94 -0.23 -4.22 6.15
N VAL A 95 -0.48 -3.39 5.14
CA VAL A 95 -1.85 -2.96 4.80
C VAL A 95 -2.57 -4.27 4.62
N LEU A 96 -3.40 -4.59 5.61
CA LEU A 96 -3.99 -5.89 5.77
C LEU A 96 -4.62 -6.21 4.43
N SER A 97 -4.05 -7.17 3.70
CA SER A 97 -4.80 -7.86 2.67
C SER A 97 -6.03 -8.35 3.41
N LEU A 98 -7.14 -7.63 3.24
CA LEU A 98 -8.31 -7.68 4.13
C LEU A 98 -8.84 -9.12 4.28
N THR A 99 -8.50 -9.98 3.34
CA THR A 99 -8.81 -11.40 3.30
C THR A 99 -7.96 -12.29 4.19
N HIS A 100 -6.66 -12.00 4.40
CA HIS A 100 -5.76 -12.88 5.17
C HIS A 100 -5.77 -12.56 6.67
N SER A 101 -6.00 -11.29 7.03
CA SER A 101 -6.11 -10.86 8.44
C SER A 101 -7.34 -11.45 9.10
N ILE A 102 -8.51 -11.38 8.46
CA ILE A 102 -9.78 -11.80 9.07
C ILE A 102 -9.76 -13.28 9.47
N ALA A 103 -9.20 -14.16 8.64
CA ALA A 103 -9.11 -15.58 8.96
C ALA A 103 -8.12 -15.85 10.12
N SER A 104 -6.95 -15.19 10.12
CA SER A 104 -5.96 -15.30 11.20
C SER A 104 -6.44 -14.67 12.50
N ASP A 105 -7.23 -13.60 12.41
CA ASP A 105 -7.81 -12.90 13.56
C ASP A 105 -8.94 -13.73 14.15
N ALA A 106 -9.79 -14.34 13.32
CA ALA A 106 -10.86 -15.23 13.77
C ALA A 106 -10.31 -16.41 14.58
N THR A 107 -9.24 -17.07 14.11
CA THR A 107 -8.61 -18.18 14.85
C THR A 107 -8.01 -17.71 16.16
N ARG A 108 -7.35 -16.55 16.18
CA ARG A 108 -6.78 -15.98 17.41
C ARG A 108 -7.87 -15.61 18.42
N ILE A 109 -8.98 -15.04 17.94
CA ILE A 109 -10.13 -14.68 18.78
C ILE A 109 -10.77 -15.95 19.35
N GLU A 110 -10.90 -17.01 18.54
CA GLU A 110 -11.41 -18.31 18.98
C GLU A 110 -10.53 -18.91 20.09
N GLU A 111 -9.21 -18.93 19.92
CA GLU A 111 -8.27 -19.43 20.93
C GLU A 111 -8.41 -18.68 22.27
N ILE A 112 -8.50 -17.36 22.23
CA ILE A 112 -8.69 -16.53 23.43
C ILE A 112 -10.05 -16.85 24.06
N ALA A 113 -11.11 -16.94 23.27
CA ALA A 113 -12.46 -17.21 23.77
C ALA A 113 -12.54 -18.60 24.46
N VAL A 114 -11.93 -19.63 23.86
CA VAL A 114 -11.87 -20.98 24.45
C VAL A 114 -11.16 -20.92 25.81
N HIS A 115 -9.99 -20.29 25.88
CA HIS A 115 -9.22 -20.16 27.12
C HIS A 115 -10.01 -19.45 28.23
N GLU A 116 -10.68 -18.35 27.90
CA GLU A 116 -11.51 -17.62 28.88
C GLU A 116 -12.71 -18.44 29.35
N ILE A 117 -13.38 -19.16 28.44
CA ILE A 117 -14.50 -20.05 28.79
C ILE A 117 -14.03 -21.19 29.72
N GLU A 118 -12.88 -21.80 29.42
CA GLU A 118 -12.28 -22.84 30.27
C GLU A 118 -12.01 -22.31 31.69
N GLY A 119 -11.51 -21.08 31.82
CA GLY A 119 -11.29 -20.43 33.12
C GLY A 119 -12.56 -20.19 33.93
N LEU A 120 -13.73 -20.09 33.28
CA LEU A 120 -15.02 -19.86 33.91
C LEU A 120 -15.81 -21.15 34.24
N ILE A 121 -15.30 -22.31 33.83
CA ILE A 121 -15.92 -23.62 34.06
C ILE A 121 -15.16 -24.35 35.16
N ASP A 122 -15.87 -24.75 36.21
CA ASP A 122 -15.32 -25.60 37.25
C ASP A 122 -15.14 -27.05 36.74
N PRO A 123 -13.91 -27.59 36.71
CA PRO A 123 -13.65 -28.95 36.25
C PRO A 123 -14.18 -30.03 37.21
N ALA A 124 -14.49 -29.69 38.47
CA ALA A 124 -15.05 -30.63 39.44
C ALA A 124 -16.57 -30.86 39.27
N LEU A 125 -17.23 -30.05 38.42
CA LEU A 125 -18.65 -30.22 38.15
C LEU A 125 -18.93 -31.45 37.26
N PRO A 126 -20.10 -32.10 37.43
CA PRO A 126 -20.57 -33.12 36.51
C PRO A 126 -20.62 -32.60 35.06
N VAL A 127 -20.34 -33.48 34.10
CA VAL A 127 -20.23 -33.13 32.67
C VAL A 127 -21.49 -32.42 32.17
N ASP A 128 -22.68 -32.91 32.50
CA ASP A 128 -23.95 -32.30 32.09
C ASP A 128 -24.10 -30.85 32.57
N GLU A 129 -23.59 -30.54 33.76
CA GLU A 129 -23.64 -29.20 34.32
C GLU A 129 -22.60 -28.28 33.67
N ARG A 130 -21.40 -28.80 33.39
CA ARG A 130 -20.38 -28.08 32.61
C ARG A 130 -20.90 -27.72 31.22
N GLU A 131 -21.52 -28.67 30.53
CA GLU A 131 -22.13 -28.42 29.22
C GLU A 131 -23.26 -27.38 29.27
N ARG A 132 -24.13 -27.45 30.29
CA ARG A 132 -25.15 -26.42 30.51
C ARG A 132 -24.53 -25.02 30.67
N ARG A 133 -23.42 -24.92 31.41
CA ARG A 133 -22.74 -23.64 31.62
C ARG A 133 -22.03 -23.14 30.37
N ILE A 134 -21.40 -24.02 29.59
CA ILE A 134 -20.83 -23.69 28.28
C ILE A 134 -21.90 -23.05 27.39
N ARG A 135 -23.06 -23.70 27.22
CA ARG A 135 -24.15 -23.17 26.40
C ARG A 135 -24.61 -21.79 26.87
N ARG A 136 -24.75 -21.57 28.18
CA ARG A 136 -25.13 -20.25 28.70
C ARG A 136 -24.10 -19.16 28.41
N LEU A 137 -22.81 -19.49 28.37
CA LEU A 137 -21.75 -18.54 28.06
C LEU A 137 -21.64 -18.27 26.55
N THR A 138 -21.87 -19.27 25.70
CA THR A 138 -21.72 -19.14 24.23
C THR A 138 -23.00 -18.68 23.54
N GLU A 139 -24.15 -19.18 23.94
CA GLU A 139 -25.46 -18.83 23.36
C GLU A 139 -26.11 -17.64 24.07
N GLY A 140 -25.67 -17.37 25.31
CA GLY A 140 -26.30 -16.40 26.21
C GLY A 140 -27.58 -16.96 26.86
N PRO A 141 -28.26 -16.12 27.67
CA PRO A 141 -29.57 -16.46 28.20
C PRO A 141 -30.61 -16.59 27.06
N PRO A 142 -31.61 -17.48 27.20
CA PRO A 142 -32.61 -17.72 26.16
C PRO A 142 -33.41 -16.46 25.79
N GLU A 143 -33.54 -15.51 26.71
CA GLU A 143 -34.22 -14.24 26.50
C GLU A 143 -33.52 -13.34 25.47
N PHE A 144 -32.22 -13.57 25.21
CA PHE A 144 -31.40 -12.75 24.31
C PHE A 144 -30.96 -13.49 23.05
N SER A 145 -31.29 -14.78 22.91
CA SER A 145 -30.86 -15.56 21.74
C SER A 145 -31.37 -14.99 20.41
N GLN A 146 -32.51 -14.27 20.42
CA GLN A 146 -33.08 -13.61 19.23
C GLN A 146 -32.39 -12.29 18.85
N GLU A 147 -31.62 -11.69 19.76
CA GLU A 147 -30.89 -10.43 19.52
C GLU A 147 -29.50 -10.66 18.88
N ARG A 148 -29.10 -11.92 18.71
CA ARG A 148 -27.85 -12.31 18.05
C ARG A 148 -27.79 -11.77 16.62
N ILE A 149 -26.74 -11.01 16.33
CA ILE A 149 -26.48 -10.40 15.01
C ILE A 149 -25.79 -11.35 14.04
N ASP A 150 -25.19 -12.41 14.56
CA ASP A 150 -24.40 -13.40 13.84
C ASP A 150 -25.25 -14.52 13.25
N LEU A 151 -26.44 -14.77 13.83
CA LEU A 151 -27.38 -15.78 13.34
C LEU A 151 -28.43 -15.17 12.40
N PRO A 152 -28.87 -15.91 11.36
CA PRO A 152 -29.98 -15.48 10.54
C PRO A 152 -31.26 -15.40 11.39
N LYS A 153 -31.86 -14.21 11.47
CA LYS A 153 -33.14 -14.01 12.17
C LYS A 153 -34.22 -14.85 11.48
N GLN A 154 -34.81 -15.80 12.21
CA GLN A 154 -35.95 -16.54 11.68
C GLN A 154 -37.10 -15.56 11.46
N ARG A 155 -37.46 -15.33 10.19
CA ARG A 155 -38.68 -14.61 9.83
C ARG A 155 -39.85 -15.53 10.15
N THR A 156 -40.62 -15.17 11.17
CA THR A 156 -41.95 -15.74 11.42
C THR A 156 -42.98 -14.95 10.62
#